data_AF-A0A7C0YJ15-F1
#
_entry.id   AF-A0A7C0YJ15-F1
#
_cell.length_a   1.000
_cell.length_b   1.000
_cell.length_c   1.000
_cell.angle_alpha   90.00
_cell.angle_beta   90.00
_cell.angle_gamma   90.00
#
_symmetry.space_group_name_H-M   'P 1'
#
loop_
_entity.id
_entity.type
_entity.pdbx_description
1 polymer ?
#
loop_
_entity_poly.entity_id
_entity_poly.type
_entity_poly.pdbx_seq_one_letter_code
_entity_poly.pdbx_strand_id
1 'polypeptide(L)'
;GKERVLLTKPTEEVQITRKYFEDDFDRGLFEILRSLRKELADAEGVPPYIIFHDLSLKAMATHFPRSLSDFQRINGVGERKLEKYGGLFLKEIVDYCKKQRIEPRTVEDKTTFSFKEEASDRSKTYSVKEIQRIQPRAYEPWTKEEDEKLIVEYKSGKTIEELMELFERQRGGIKSRLKKLGLLS
;
A
#
# COMPACT_ATOMS: atom_id res chain seq x y z
N GLY A 1 -46.64 -19.74 -7.13
CA GLY A 1 -45.27 -19.71 -7.71
C GLY A 1 -45.05 -18.38 -8.38
N LYS A 2 -44.06 -17.61 -7.93
CA LYS A 2 -43.55 -16.43 -8.64
C LYS A 2 -42.03 -16.49 -8.54
N GLU A 3 -41.42 -16.92 -9.64
CA GLU A 3 -39.99 -17.00 -9.82
C GLU A 3 -39.48 -15.61 -10.22
N ARG A 4 -38.52 -15.07 -9.47
CA ARG A 4 -37.79 -13.85 -9.84
C ARG A 4 -36.41 -14.26 -10.31
N VAL A 5 -36.26 -14.37 -11.63
CA VAL A 5 -34.97 -14.50 -12.29
C VAL A 5 -34.30 -13.13 -12.28
N LEU A 6 -33.23 -12.96 -11.50
CA LEU A 6 -32.33 -11.81 -11.61
C LEU A 6 -31.17 -12.20 -12.53
N LEU A 7 -31.26 -11.75 -13.78
CA LEU A 7 -30.15 -11.74 -14.74
C LEU A 7 -29.16 -10.65 -14.35
N THR A 8 -28.07 -10.99 -13.66
CA THR A 8 -26.91 -10.10 -13.51
C THR A 8 -26.03 -10.24 -14.75
N LYS A 9 -25.83 -9.11 -15.46
CA LYS A 9 -24.93 -8.99 -16.62
C LYS A 9 -23.45 -9.20 -16.20
N PRO A 10 -22.55 -9.62 -17.11
CA PRO A 10 -21.17 -9.95 -16.78
C PRO A 10 -20.33 -8.70 -16.51
N THR A 11 -19.44 -8.82 -15.53
CA THR A 11 -18.54 -7.80 -14.98
C THR A 11 -17.34 -7.54 -15.90
N GLU A 12 -17.42 -6.55 -16.80
CA GLU A 12 -16.26 -6.09 -17.60
C GLU A 12 -15.48 -4.91 -16.95
N GLU A 13 -15.99 -4.30 -15.88
CA GLU A 13 -15.40 -3.08 -15.31
C GLU A 13 -14.13 -3.29 -14.45
N VAL A 14 -13.76 -4.54 -14.09
CA VAL A 14 -12.72 -4.77 -13.05
C VAL A 14 -11.30 -4.99 -13.61
N GLN A 15 -11.13 -5.31 -14.90
CA GLN A 15 -9.79 -5.57 -15.48
C GLN A 15 -9.11 -4.32 -16.05
N ILE A 16 -9.87 -3.29 -16.40
CA ILE A 16 -9.36 -2.09 -17.08
C ILE A 16 -8.50 -1.24 -16.12
N THR A 17 -8.74 -1.27 -14.81
CA THR A 17 -8.08 -0.36 -13.86
C THR A 17 -6.63 -0.69 -13.50
N ARG A 18 -6.25 -1.98 -13.46
CA ARG A 18 -4.86 -2.38 -13.13
C ARG A 18 -3.88 -2.18 -14.28
N LYS A 19 -4.32 -2.44 -15.51
CA LYS A 19 -3.46 -2.44 -16.70
C LYS A 19 -2.95 -1.05 -17.08
N TYR A 20 -3.73 0.00 -16.85
CA TYR A 20 -3.35 1.37 -17.22
C TYR A 20 -2.26 1.99 -16.31
N PHE A 21 -2.07 1.48 -15.09
CA PHE A 21 -1.05 2.00 -14.15
C PHE A 21 0.32 1.33 -14.27
N GLU A 22 0.47 0.26 -15.06
CA GLU A 22 1.77 -0.40 -15.21
C GLU A 22 2.68 0.31 -16.21
N ASP A 23 2.14 1.10 -17.15
CA ASP A 23 2.93 1.69 -18.24
C ASP A 23 2.81 3.23 -18.43
N ASP A 24 1.96 3.95 -17.71
CA ASP A 24 1.83 5.42 -17.81
C ASP A 24 2.42 6.17 -16.60
N PHE A 25 3.66 5.86 -16.22
CA PHE A 25 4.41 6.64 -15.23
C PHE A 25 5.87 6.78 -15.63
N ASP A 26 6.51 7.88 -15.22
CA ASP A 26 7.93 8.08 -15.48
C ASP A 26 8.78 7.15 -14.61
N ARG A 27 9.44 6.18 -15.26
CA ARG A 27 10.26 5.16 -14.58
C ARG A 27 11.47 5.77 -13.86
N GLY A 28 12.05 6.85 -14.39
CA GLY A 28 13.20 7.52 -13.78
C GLY A 28 12.82 8.20 -12.47
N LEU A 29 11.72 8.95 -12.48
CA LEU A 29 11.19 9.57 -11.27
C LEU A 29 10.74 8.51 -10.26
N PHE A 30 10.08 7.44 -10.72
CA PHE A 30 9.65 6.36 -9.83
C PHE A 30 10.81 5.75 -9.05
N GLU A 31 11.95 5.46 -9.69
CA GLU A 31 13.11 4.89 -8.99
C GLU A 31 13.75 5.88 -8.00
N ILE A 32 13.79 7.18 -8.32
CA ILE A 32 14.23 8.22 -7.38
C ILE A 32 13.34 8.24 -6.14
N LEU A 33 12.02 8.28 -6.33
CA LEU A 33 11.04 8.27 -5.24
C LEU A 33 11.10 6.97 -4.43
N ARG A 34 11.39 5.84 -5.09
CA ARG A 34 11.57 4.55 -4.44
C ARG A 34 12.80 4.52 -3.55
N SER A 35 13.92 5.12 -3.98
CA SER A 35 15.14 5.27 -3.18
C SER A 35 14.88 6.14 -1.96
N LEU A 36 14.32 7.35 -2.16
CA LEU A 36 13.98 8.26 -1.08
C LEU A 36 13.07 7.59 -0.04
N ARG A 37 12.04 6.86 -0.51
CA ARG A 37 11.15 6.10 0.38
C ARG A 37 11.92 5.09 1.22
N LYS A 38 12.86 4.37 0.63
CA LYS A 38 13.68 3.37 1.34
C LYS A 38 14.55 4.05 2.39
N GLU A 39 15.23 5.13 2.04
CA GLU A 39 16.08 5.89 2.97
C GLU A 39 15.29 6.39 4.20
N LEU A 40 14.09 6.94 3.97
CA LEU A 40 13.22 7.39 5.06
C LEU A 40 12.71 6.23 5.91
N ALA A 41 12.40 5.10 5.28
CA ALA A 41 11.93 3.92 5.98
C ALA A 41 13.02 3.29 6.85
N ASP A 42 14.24 3.19 6.31
CA ASP A 42 15.42 2.71 7.03
C ASP A 42 15.74 3.64 8.21
N ALA A 43 15.67 4.96 8.02
CA ALA A 43 15.89 5.95 9.09
C ALA A 43 14.85 5.87 10.22
N GLU A 44 13.61 5.46 9.90
CA GLU A 44 12.54 5.29 10.88
C GLU A 44 12.44 3.87 11.45
N GLY A 45 13.21 2.92 10.92
CA GLY A 45 13.12 1.51 11.29
C GLY A 45 11.79 0.87 10.91
N VAL A 46 11.22 1.27 9.77
CA VAL A 46 9.89 0.84 9.31
C VAL A 46 9.96 0.19 7.94
N PRO A 47 9.01 -0.70 7.56
CA PRO A 47 8.92 -1.17 6.19
C PRO A 47 8.63 -0.02 5.20
N PRO A 48 9.23 0.02 3.99
CA PRO A 48 9.08 1.13 3.05
C PRO A 48 7.65 1.52 2.68
N TYR A 49 6.75 0.56 2.54
CA TYR A 49 5.36 0.84 2.18
C TYR A 49 4.59 1.64 3.24
N ILE A 50 5.08 1.70 4.49
CA ILE A 50 4.51 2.53 5.55
C ILE A 50 4.65 4.03 5.21
N ILE A 51 5.78 4.41 4.60
CA ILE A 51 5.99 5.77 4.11
C ILE A 51 5.01 6.04 2.96
N PHE A 52 5.12 5.32 1.85
CA PHE A 52 4.15 5.34 0.74
C PHE A 52 4.07 3.98 0.03
N HIS A 53 2.88 3.59 -0.42
CA HIS A 53 2.75 2.41 -1.29
C HIS A 53 3.27 2.71 -2.70
N ASP A 54 3.65 1.66 -3.45
CA ASP A 54 4.10 1.81 -4.85
C ASP A 54 3.07 2.53 -5.73
N LEU A 55 1.77 2.31 -5.47
CA LEU A 55 0.70 2.98 -6.19
C LEU A 55 0.78 4.51 -6.04
N SER A 56 1.06 4.99 -4.82
CA SER A 56 1.24 6.43 -4.56
C SER A 56 2.48 6.95 -5.27
N LEU A 57 3.60 6.22 -5.25
CA LEU A 57 4.81 6.63 -5.96
C LEU A 57 4.61 6.69 -7.48
N LYS A 58 3.91 5.71 -8.05
CA LYS A 58 3.55 5.72 -9.48
C LYS A 58 2.66 6.91 -9.80
N ALA A 59 1.63 7.18 -8.99
CA ALA A 59 0.77 8.35 -9.19
C ALA A 59 1.56 9.68 -9.13
N MET A 60 2.53 9.81 -8.20
CA MET A 60 3.45 10.96 -8.19
C MET A 60 4.27 11.04 -9.47
N ALA A 61 4.77 9.91 -9.97
CA ALA A 61 5.55 9.82 -11.20
C ALA A 61 4.74 9.97 -12.50
N THR A 62 3.41 9.85 -12.44
CA THR A 62 2.49 10.14 -13.55
C THR A 62 2.12 11.62 -13.59
N HIS A 63 1.83 12.21 -12.43
CA HIS A 63 1.23 13.55 -12.34
C HIS A 63 2.22 14.67 -12.03
N PHE A 64 3.41 14.36 -11.53
CA PHE A 64 4.46 15.35 -11.24
C PHE A 64 3.99 16.52 -10.35
N PRO A 65 3.41 16.26 -9.16
CA PRO A 65 2.93 17.33 -8.27
C PRO A 65 4.06 18.30 -7.90
N ARG A 66 3.78 19.62 -7.95
CA ARG A 66 4.77 20.68 -7.65
C ARG A 66 4.41 21.56 -6.48
N SER A 67 3.23 21.36 -5.91
CA SER A 67 2.74 22.08 -4.74
C SER A 67 2.21 21.12 -3.69
N LEU A 68 2.14 21.58 -2.44
CA LEU A 68 1.52 20.78 -1.37
C LEU A 68 0.06 20.44 -1.69
N SER A 69 -0.68 21.37 -2.31
CA SER A 69 -2.06 21.14 -2.75
C SER A 69 -2.16 20.04 -3.80
N ASP A 70 -1.26 19.99 -4.78
CA ASP A 70 -1.25 18.93 -5.79
C ASP A 70 -0.84 17.59 -5.17
N PHE A 71 0.14 17.63 -4.27
CA PHE A 71 0.64 16.44 -3.58
C PHE A 71 -0.44 15.79 -2.71
N GLN A 72 -1.25 16.61 -2.01
CA GLN A 72 -2.37 16.13 -1.21
C GLN A 72 -3.46 15.42 -2.02
N ARG A 73 -3.58 15.73 -3.32
CA ARG A 73 -4.54 15.07 -4.22
C ARG A 73 -4.09 13.66 -4.63
N ILE A 74 -2.83 13.31 -4.41
CA ILE A 74 -2.32 11.96 -4.71
C ILE A 74 -2.92 10.95 -3.73
N ASN A 75 -3.47 9.87 -4.27
CA ASN A 75 -4.02 8.77 -3.46
C ASN A 75 -2.94 8.17 -2.54
N GLY A 76 -3.25 8.05 -1.25
CA GLY A 76 -2.34 7.57 -0.22
C GLY A 76 -1.50 8.68 0.45
N VAL A 77 -1.68 9.94 0.06
CA VAL A 77 -1.13 11.12 0.74
C VAL A 77 -2.20 11.73 1.67
N GLY A 78 -2.28 11.22 2.90
CA GLY A 78 -3.07 11.86 3.96
C GLY A 78 -2.32 13.02 4.62
N GLU A 79 -3.03 13.84 5.40
CA GLU A 79 -2.47 15.05 6.06
C GLU A 79 -1.17 14.78 6.82
N ARG A 80 -1.12 13.73 7.65
CA ARG A 80 0.09 13.39 8.42
C ARG A 80 1.30 13.05 7.54
N LYS A 81 1.07 12.40 6.39
CA LYS A 81 2.15 12.07 5.43
C LYS A 81 2.56 13.29 4.62
N LEU A 82 1.60 14.15 4.28
CA LEU A 82 1.87 15.44 3.63
C LEU A 82 2.76 16.31 4.52
N GLU A 83 2.41 16.46 5.79
CA GLU A 83 3.19 17.24 6.76
C GLU A 83 4.59 16.65 6.96
N LYS A 84 4.69 15.32 7.13
CA LYS A 84 5.93 14.67 7.49
C LYS A 84 6.89 14.44 6.31
N TYR A 85 6.38 14.09 5.15
CA TYR A 85 7.21 13.68 3.99
C TYR A 85 7.00 14.55 2.75
N GLY A 86 5.92 15.34 2.69
CA GLY A 86 5.52 16.06 1.48
C GLY A 86 6.63 16.95 0.91
N GLY A 87 7.31 17.72 1.77
CA GLY A 87 8.42 18.58 1.33
C GLY A 87 9.59 17.82 0.71
N LEU A 88 9.94 16.65 1.25
CA LEU A 88 11.06 15.83 0.76
C LEU A 88 10.74 15.23 -0.62
N PHE A 89 9.54 14.67 -0.78
CA PHE A 89 9.11 14.10 -2.06
C PHE A 89 8.91 15.18 -3.12
N LEU A 90 8.28 16.31 -2.76
CA LEU A 90 8.09 17.43 -3.68
C LEU A 90 9.42 17.98 -4.21
N LYS A 91 10.44 18.07 -3.35
CA LYS A 91 11.78 18.50 -3.75
C LYS A 91 12.33 17.61 -4.87
N GLU A 92 12.34 16.30 -4.69
CA GLU A 92 12.86 15.36 -5.71
C GLU A 92 12.06 15.41 -7.02
N ILE A 93 10.72 15.56 -6.93
CA ILE A 93 9.86 15.68 -8.11
C ILE A 93 10.17 16.97 -8.89
N VAL A 94 10.27 18.11 -8.20
CA VAL A 94 10.58 19.40 -8.81
C VAL A 94 11.98 19.41 -9.43
N ASP A 95 12.98 18.89 -8.71
CA ASP A 95 14.36 18.80 -9.20
C ASP A 95 14.45 17.91 -10.45
N TYR A 96 13.77 16.77 -10.44
CA TYR A 96 13.70 15.86 -11.59
C TYR A 96 13.03 16.53 -12.80
N CYS A 97 11.87 17.16 -12.59
CA CYS A 97 11.14 17.84 -13.66
C CYS A 97 11.98 18.94 -14.30
N LYS A 98 12.69 19.73 -13.49
CA LYS A 98 13.59 20.78 -13.97
C LYS A 98 14.74 20.20 -14.80
N LYS A 99 15.34 19.10 -14.35
CA LYS A 99 16.45 18.42 -15.05
C LYS A 99 16.01 17.83 -16.38
N GLN A 100 14.84 17.20 -16.42
CA GLN A 100 14.31 16.53 -17.62
C GLN A 100 13.47 17.46 -18.50
N ARG A 101 13.26 18.72 -18.10
CA ARG A 101 12.38 19.69 -18.77
C ARG A 101 10.96 19.15 -19.01
N ILE A 102 10.43 18.46 -18.00
CA ILE A 102 9.07 17.92 -18.00
C ILE A 102 8.13 19.04 -17.55
N GLU A 103 6.97 19.17 -18.20
CA GLU A 103 5.88 20.05 -17.75
C GLU A 103 4.92 19.32 -16.80
N PRO A 104 4.33 20.01 -15.82
CA PRO A 104 3.42 19.36 -14.87
C PRO A 104 2.16 18.91 -15.58
N ARG A 105 1.73 17.67 -15.34
CA ARG A 105 0.41 17.20 -15.78
C ARG A 105 -0.59 17.58 -14.71
N THR A 106 -1.64 18.31 -15.08
CA THR A 106 -2.71 18.64 -14.15
C THR A 106 -3.30 17.36 -13.56
N VAL A 107 -3.41 17.31 -12.23
CA VAL A 107 -4.22 16.29 -11.55
C VAL A 107 -5.67 16.69 -11.77
N GLU A 108 -6.27 16.23 -12.88
CA GLU A 108 -7.72 16.39 -13.06
C GLU A 108 -8.45 15.68 -11.93
N ASP A 109 -9.45 16.36 -11.39
CA ASP A 109 -10.12 16.03 -10.15
C ASP A 109 -10.66 14.57 -10.22
N LYS A 110 -10.18 13.74 -9.29
CA LYS A 110 -10.59 12.34 -9.06
C LYS A 110 -10.11 11.28 -10.05
N THR A 111 -8.82 10.90 -9.98
CA THR A 111 -8.46 9.46 -9.99
C THR A 111 -8.89 8.81 -8.67
N THR A 112 -10.20 8.83 -8.39
CA THR A 112 -10.82 8.13 -7.28
C THR A 112 -10.89 6.66 -7.65
N PHE A 113 -9.83 5.91 -7.34
CA PHE A 113 -9.95 4.45 -7.24
C PHE A 113 -10.67 4.11 -5.95
N SER A 114 -12.00 3.99 -6.04
CA SER A 114 -12.79 3.28 -5.04
C SER A 114 -12.53 1.78 -5.19
N PHE A 115 -11.41 1.31 -4.63
CA PHE A 115 -11.29 -0.10 -4.31
C PHE A 115 -12.20 -0.36 -3.11
N LYS A 116 -13.35 -1.03 -3.33
CA LYS A 116 -14.08 -1.75 -2.29
C LYS A 116 -13.16 -2.84 -1.72
N GLU A 117 -12.29 -2.45 -0.81
CA GLU A 117 -11.61 -3.36 0.10
C GLU A 117 -11.98 -2.83 1.48
N GLU A 118 -12.62 -3.68 2.27
CA GLU A 118 -13.42 -3.38 3.44
C GLU A 118 -12.83 -2.28 4.33
N ALA A 119 -13.70 -1.33 4.67
CA ALA A 119 -13.40 -0.02 5.23
C ALA A 119 -12.95 -0.06 6.70
N SER A 120 -11.80 -0.66 7.01
CA SER A 120 -11.23 -0.56 8.37
C SER A 120 -9.81 0.01 8.46
N ASP A 121 -8.99 -0.02 7.40
CA ASP A 121 -7.54 0.13 7.59
C ASP A 121 -6.85 1.28 6.81
N ARG A 122 -7.56 1.99 5.92
CA ARG A 122 -6.89 2.91 4.98
C ARG A 122 -6.70 4.38 5.41
N SER A 123 -7.22 4.81 6.56
CA SER A 123 -7.03 6.20 7.04
C SER A 123 -6.18 6.34 8.29
N LYS A 124 -5.82 5.23 8.96
CA LYS A 124 -5.04 5.28 10.19
C LYS A 124 -3.56 5.15 9.86
N THR A 125 -2.95 6.27 9.48
CA THR A 125 -1.49 6.35 9.43
C THR A 125 -0.96 6.40 10.86
N TYR A 126 -0.83 5.22 11.48
CA TYR A 126 -0.12 5.04 12.73
C TYR A 126 1.39 5.12 12.45
N SER A 127 2.14 5.85 13.26
CA SER A 127 3.59 5.67 13.34
C SER A 127 3.89 4.22 13.73
N VAL A 128 5.02 3.66 13.32
CA VAL A 128 5.38 2.28 13.72
C VAL A 128 5.45 2.13 15.24
N LYS A 129 5.81 3.20 15.97
CA LYS A 129 5.71 3.24 17.43
C LYS A 129 4.25 3.12 17.95
N GLU A 130 3.26 3.67 17.25
CA GLU A 130 1.84 3.49 17.57
C GLU A 130 1.33 2.10 17.19
N ILE A 131 1.81 1.52 16.09
CA ILE A 131 1.48 0.13 15.71
C ILE A 131 2.08 -0.83 16.74
N GLN A 132 3.34 -0.65 17.14
CA GLN A 132 4.02 -1.46 18.15
C GLN A 132 3.41 -1.32 19.56
N ARG A 133 2.84 -0.15 19.90
CA ARG A 133 2.09 0.03 21.16
C ARG A 133 0.82 -0.81 21.23
N ILE A 134 0.19 -1.07 20.08
CA ILE A 134 -1.05 -1.87 19.99
C ILE A 134 -0.70 -3.33 19.70
N GLN A 135 0.41 -3.59 19.01
CA GLN A 135 0.88 -4.91 18.57
C GLN A 135 2.42 -4.97 18.56
N PRO A 136 3.03 -5.43 19.65
CA PRO A 136 4.48 -5.40 19.83
C PRO A 136 5.25 -6.11 18.71
N ARG A 137 4.70 -7.20 18.16
CA ARG A 137 5.32 -8.02 17.11
C ARG A 137 5.02 -7.57 15.68
N ALA A 138 4.32 -6.46 15.49
CA ALA A 138 4.06 -5.95 14.15
C ALA A 138 5.39 -5.66 13.44
N TYR A 139 5.57 -6.27 12.27
CA TYR A 139 6.79 -6.21 11.45
C TYR A 139 8.02 -6.91 12.05
N GLU A 140 7.89 -7.69 13.13
CA GLU A 140 8.95 -8.62 13.53
C GLU A 140 9.14 -9.69 12.43
N PRO A 141 10.39 -10.05 12.08
CA PRO A 141 10.67 -11.18 11.19
C PRO A 141 10.01 -12.45 11.70
N TRP A 142 9.52 -13.29 10.80
CA TRP A 142 9.08 -14.64 11.16
C TRP A 142 10.32 -15.49 11.46
N THR A 143 10.32 -16.15 12.61
CA THR A 143 11.33 -17.15 12.98
C THR A 143 11.00 -18.51 12.38
N LYS A 144 12.00 -19.40 12.31
CA LYS A 144 11.79 -20.76 11.81
C LYS A 144 10.83 -21.54 12.71
N GLU A 145 10.93 -21.30 14.01
CA GLU A 145 10.08 -21.91 15.04
C GLU A 145 8.62 -21.44 14.90
N GLU A 146 8.41 -20.15 14.60
CA GLU A 146 7.07 -19.64 14.27
C GLU A 146 6.52 -20.24 12.99
N ASP A 147 7.33 -20.46 11.95
CA ASP A 147 6.88 -21.13 10.73
C ASP A 147 6.44 -22.56 11.00
N GLU A 148 7.27 -23.34 11.69
CA GLU A 148 6.98 -24.72 12.05
C GLU A 148 5.67 -24.80 12.85
N LYS A 149 5.51 -23.90 13.82
CA LYS A 149 4.26 -23.80 14.59
C LYS A 149 3.08 -23.39 13.71
N LEU A 150 3.24 -22.39 12.84
CA LEU A 150 2.15 -21.91 11.96
C LEU A 150 1.67 -23.01 11.03
N ILE A 151 2.60 -23.82 10.50
CA ILE A 151 2.28 -24.97 9.65
C ILE A 151 1.47 -26.01 10.42
N VAL A 152 1.91 -26.37 11.63
CA VAL A 152 1.22 -27.36 12.48
C VAL A 152 -0.20 -26.90 12.80
N GLU A 153 -0.34 -25.67 13.26
CA GLU A 153 -1.61 -25.10 13.73
C GLU A 153 -2.61 -24.89 12.57
N TYR A 154 -2.14 -24.45 11.41
CA TYR A 154 -2.99 -24.33 10.23
C TYR A 154 -3.44 -25.72 9.73
N LYS A 155 -2.53 -26.70 9.69
CA LYS A 155 -2.86 -28.09 9.29
C LYS A 155 -3.76 -28.80 10.28
N SER A 156 -3.75 -28.43 11.56
CA SER A 156 -4.72 -28.93 12.55
C SER A 156 -6.11 -28.31 12.40
N GLY A 157 -6.30 -27.40 11.45
CA GLY A 157 -7.61 -26.83 11.10
C GLY A 157 -7.95 -25.51 11.78
N LYS A 158 -6.99 -24.84 12.44
CA LYS A 158 -7.24 -23.51 13.00
C LYS A 158 -7.56 -22.49 11.91
N THR A 159 -8.57 -21.68 12.19
CA THR A 159 -8.99 -20.55 11.38
C THR A 159 -7.93 -19.44 11.38
N ILE A 160 -8.03 -18.52 10.42
CA ILE A 160 -7.11 -17.37 10.35
C ILE A 160 -7.24 -16.52 11.61
N GLU A 161 -8.45 -16.41 12.17
CA GLU A 161 -8.77 -15.64 13.36
C GLU A 161 -8.09 -16.23 14.60
N GLU A 162 -8.15 -17.55 14.79
CA GLU A 162 -7.44 -18.23 15.89
C GLU A 162 -5.92 -18.12 15.75
N LEU A 163 -5.41 -18.15 14.52
CA LEU A 163 -3.99 -17.95 14.25
C LEU A 163 -3.55 -16.50 14.52
N MET A 164 -4.42 -15.52 14.28
CA MET A 164 -4.12 -14.12 14.61
C MET A 164 -3.92 -13.94 16.12
N GLU A 165 -4.79 -14.54 16.93
CA GLU A 165 -4.68 -14.49 18.39
C GLU A 165 -3.44 -15.26 18.88
N LEU A 166 -3.22 -16.48 18.39
CA LEU A 166 -2.11 -17.34 18.81
C LEU A 166 -0.72 -16.75 18.52
N PHE A 167 -0.57 -16.08 17.38
CA PHE A 167 0.70 -15.49 16.97
C PHE A 167 0.80 -14.00 17.31
N GLU A 168 -0.26 -13.41 17.85
CA GLU A 168 -0.37 -11.97 18.11
C GLU A 168 -0.04 -11.13 16.84
N ARG A 169 -0.44 -11.64 15.67
CA ARG A 169 -0.15 -11.04 14.36
C ARG A 169 -1.44 -10.73 13.60
N GLN A 170 -1.37 -9.71 12.74
CA GLN A 170 -2.49 -9.28 11.90
C GLN A 170 -2.86 -10.32 10.84
N ARG A 171 -4.13 -10.29 10.42
CA ARG A 171 -4.69 -11.16 9.38
C ARG A 171 -3.83 -11.20 8.12
N GLY A 172 -3.37 -10.03 7.66
CA GLY A 172 -2.51 -9.91 6.47
C GLY A 172 -1.16 -10.58 6.65
N GLY A 173 -0.56 -10.47 7.85
CA GLY A 173 0.70 -11.14 8.19
C GLY A 173 0.57 -12.66 8.17
N ILE A 174 -0.49 -13.20 8.81
CA ILE A 174 -0.81 -14.63 8.80
C ILE A 174 -1.03 -15.13 7.36
N LYS A 175 -1.92 -14.49 6.60
CA LYS A 175 -2.24 -14.89 5.21
C LYS A 175 -1.02 -14.83 4.29
N SER A 176 -0.25 -13.75 4.37
CA SER A 176 0.97 -13.60 3.57
C SER A 176 1.98 -14.69 3.89
N ARG A 177 2.13 -15.05 5.18
CA ARG A 177 3.07 -16.10 5.57
C ARG A 177 2.60 -17.48 5.13
N LEU A 178 1.34 -17.83 5.33
CA LEU A 178 0.76 -19.09 4.83
C LEU A 178 0.94 -19.24 3.32
N LYS A 179 0.75 -18.16 2.56
CA LYS A 179 1.01 -18.15 1.11
C LYS A 179 2.48 -18.40 0.78
N LYS A 180 3.42 -17.75 1.49
CA LYS A 180 4.87 -18.01 1.33
C LYS A 180 5.27 -19.45 1.67
N LEU A 181 4.56 -20.08 2.61
CA LEU A 181 4.76 -21.47 3.01
C LEU A 181 4.01 -22.47 2.12
N GLY A 182 3.30 -22.02 1.08
CA GLY A 182 2.57 -22.88 0.14
C GLY A 182 1.30 -23.51 0.71
N LEU A 183 0.78 -22.98 1.82
CA LEU A 183 -0.43 -23.49 2.48
C LEU A 183 -1.72 -22.81 2.02
N LEU A 184 -1.60 -21.65 1.37
CA LEU A 184 -2.73 -20.85 0.89
C LEU A 184 -2.45 -20.33 -0.52
N SER A 185 -3.40 -20.43 -1.43
CA SER A 185 -3.32 -19.94 -2.81
C SER A 185 -3.70 -18.47 -2.94
#